data_AF-A0A838N7B6-F1
#
_entry.id   AF-A0A838N7B6-F1
#
_cell.length_a   1.000
_cell.length_b   1.000
_cell.length_c   1.000
_cell.angle_alpha   90.00
_cell.angle_beta   90.00
_cell.angle_gamma   90.00
#
_symmetry.space_group_name_H-M   'P 1'
#
loop_
_entity.id
_entity.type
_entity.pdbx_description
1 polymer ?
#
loop_
_entity_poly.entity_id
_entity_poly.type
_entity_poly.pdbx_seq_one_letter_code
_entity_poly.pdbx_strand_id
1 'polypeptide(L)'
;AKLLEILQTKHPKAQITQNMCKVFKEQYGFVSDTKDKIEVMIPIDGNPTPHDITMELKEACEILIPPIVDSIKKLVSSFNPEFQERLRHNVLLSGGGGLMRGLNKRIEEGMKAIGGGTVTIVEEPLYAGANGALQLALDMPGEYWQQLR
;
A
#
# COMPACT_ATOMS: atom_id res chain seq x y z
N ALA A 1 -1.11 11.06 11.87
CA ALA A 1 -1.39 10.07 10.80
C ALA A 1 -2.45 10.68 9.90
N LYS A 2 -2.21 10.76 8.59
CA LYS A 2 -2.96 11.66 7.70
C LYS A 2 -4.48 11.55 7.82
N LEU A 3 -5.04 10.34 7.88
CA LEU A 3 -6.48 10.14 8.03
C LEU A 3 -7.04 10.75 9.33
N LEU A 4 -6.32 10.62 10.45
CA LEU A 4 -6.72 11.20 11.73
C LEU A 4 -6.78 12.73 11.65
N GLU A 5 -5.75 13.34 11.04
CA GLU A 5 -5.67 14.80 10.87
C GLU A 5 -6.82 15.33 9.99
N ILE A 6 -7.14 14.63 8.89
CA ILE A 6 -8.26 15.00 8.02
C ILE A 6 -9.59 14.88 8.76
N LEU A 7 -9.83 13.74 9.43
CA LEU A 7 -11.10 13.50 10.12
C LEU A 7 -11.31 14.45 11.30
N GLN A 8 -10.26 14.74 12.09
CA GLN A 8 -10.35 15.73 13.18
C GLN A 8 -10.64 17.14 12.68
N THR A 9 -10.11 17.50 11.51
CA THR A 9 -10.34 18.81 10.89
C THR A 9 -11.78 18.93 10.36
N LYS A 10 -12.28 17.90 9.66
CA LYS A 10 -13.64 17.92 9.08
C LYS A 10 -14.75 17.63 10.08
N HIS A 11 -14.48 16.83 11.10
CA HIS A 11 -15.44 16.40 12.12
C HIS A 11 -14.92 16.70 13.53
N PRO A 12 -14.80 17.99 13.92
CA PRO A 12 -14.17 18.38 15.19
C PRO A 12 -14.93 17.91 16.45
N LYS A 13 -16.22 17.57 16.31
CA LYS A 13 -17.05 17.04 17.41
C LYS A 13 -16.97 15.52 17.55
N ALA A 14 -16.36 14.84 16.56
CA ALA A 14 -16.28 13.39 16.56
C ALA A 14 -15.07 12.92 17.37
N GLN A 15 -15.29 11.95 18.25
CA GLN A 15 -14.26 11.38 19.11
C GLN A 15 -13.44 10.35 18.33
N ILE A 16 -12.45 10.83 17.57
CA ILE A 16 -11.65 10.01 16.67
C ILE A 16 -10.31 9.67 17.32
N THR A 17 -9.92 8.40 17.26
CA THR A 17 -8.61 7.92 17.72
C THR A 17 -7.77 7.38 16.57
N GLN A 18 -6.45 7.29 16.79
CA GLN A 18 -5.53 6.68 15.83
C GLN A 18 -5.88 5.20 15.55
N ASN A 19 -6.34 4.46 16.57
CA ASN A 19 -6.69 3.05 16.40
C ASN A 19 -7.94 2.88 15.52
N MET A 20 -8.95 3.75 15.67
CA MET A 20 -10.11 3.77 14.78
C MET A 20 -9.69 4.02 13.33
N CYS A 21 -8.84 5.02 13.10
CA CYS A 21 -8.31 5.32 11.76
C CYS A 21 -7.54 4.13 11.16
N LYS A 22 -6.77 3.40 11.98
CA LYS A 22 -6.08 2.18 11.55
C LYS A 22 -7.07 1.12 11.07
N VAL A 23 -8.10 0.83 11.87
CA VAL A 23 -9.15 -0.15 11.52
C VAL A 23 -9.86 0.25 10.24
N PHE A 24 -10.26 1.52 10.12
CA PHE A 24 -10.93 2.02 8.91
C PHE A 24 -10.05 1.86 7.66
N LYS A 25 -8.76 2.18 7.76
CA LYS A 25 -7.80 2.02 6.66
C LYS A 25 -7.56 0.55 6.31
N GLU A 26 -7.46 -0.34 7.29
CA GLU A 26 -7.23 -1.76 7.04
C GLU A 26 -8.45 -2.46 6.44
N GLN A 27 -9.66 -2.03 6.80
CA GLN A 27 -10.90 -2.58 6.26
C GLN A 27 -11.26 -2.02 4.87
N TYR A 28 -11.07 -0.72 4.67
CA TYR A 28 -11.64 -0.01 3.52
C TYR A 28 -10.61 0.70 2.65
N GLY A 29 -9.31 0.62 2.97
CA GLY A 29 -8.25 1.38 2.28
C GLY A 29 -8.23 1.16 0.76
N PHE A 30 -8.23 2.27 0.02
CA PHE A 30 -8.28 2.25 -1.44
C PHE A 30 -7.69 3.52 -2.04
N VAL A 31 -7.28 3.45 -3.31
CA VAL A 31 -6.81 4.60 -4.11
C VAL A 31 -7.37 4.59 -5.54
N SER A 32 -8.34 3.72 -5.81
CA SER A 32 -9.06 3.65 -7.08
C SER A 32 -10.29 4.56 -7.07
N ASP A 33 -10.86 4.83 -8.25
CA ASP A 33 -12.20 5.41 -8.31
C ASP A 33 -13.24 4.38 -7.87
N THR A 34 -14.09 4.77 -6.93
CA THR A 34 -15.14 3.92 -6.37
C THR A 34 -16.47 4.67 -6.39
N LYS A 35 -17.56 3.93 -6.64
CA LYS A 35 -18.92 4.44 -6.42
C LYS A 35 -19.45 4.06 -5.03
N ASP A 36 -18.78 3.14 -4.35
CA ASP A 36 -19.17 2.65 -3.03
C ASP A 36 -18.88 3.71 -1.98
N LYS A 37 -19.88 3.99 -1.13
CA LYS A 37 -19.72 4.82 0.06
C LYS A 37 -19.14 3.99 1.21
N ILE A 38 -18.22 4.59 1.95
CA ILE A 38 -17.61 4.01 3.14
C ILE A 38 -18.14 4.79 4.33
N GLU A 39 -19.17 4.24 4.96
CA GLU A 39 -19.73 4.78 6.20
C GLU A 39 -19.15 4.05 7.41
N VAL A 40 -18.69 4.82 8.40
CA VAL A 40 -18.17 4.30 9.67
C VAL A 40 -18.88 4.94 10.85
N MET A 41 -18.98 4.21 11.95
CA MET A 41 -19.57 4.71 13.18
C MET A 41 -18.50 5.40 14.03
N ILE A 42 -18.68 6.70 14.28
CA ILE A 42 -17.79 7.50 15.11
C ILE A 42 -18.62 8.18 16.21
N PRO A 43 -18.26 8.04 17.50
CA PRO A 43 -19.03 8.65 18.58
C PRO A 43 -18.98 10.18 18.57
N ILE A 44 -20.12 10.82 18.77
CA ILE A 44 -20.26 12.24 19.11
C ILE A 44 -21.00 12.29 20.43
N ASP A 45 -20.39 12.89 21.45
CA ASP A 45 -20.94 12.97 22.81
C ASP A 45 -21.47 11.62 23.35
N GLY A 46 -20.75 10.53 23.05
CA GLY A 46 -21.11 9.17 23.47
C GLY A 46 -22.11 8.45 22.56
N ASN A 47 -22.69 9.12 21.56
CA ASN A 47 -23.64 8.52 20.63
C ASN A 47 -22.94 8.05 19.34
N PRO A 48 -23.05 6.76 18.95
CA PRO A 48 -22.53 6.28 17.68
C PRO A 48 -23.22 6.99 16.51
N THR A 49 -22.47 7.80 15.76
CA THR A 49 -22.99 8.58 14.64
C THR A 49 -22.36 8.10 13.33
N PRO A 50 -23.15 7.81 12.28
CA PRO A 50 -22.61 7.43 10.98
C PRO A 50 -21.90 8.61 10.30
N HIS A 51 -20.72 8.35 9.74
CA HIS A 51 -19.94 9.31 8.97
C HIS A 51 -19.48 8.66 7.67
N ASP A 52 -19.78 9.31 6.53
CA ASP A 52 -19.18 8.96 5.24
C ASP A 52 -17.75 9.51 5.21
N ILE A 53 -16.77 8.61 5.15
CA ILE A 53 -15.33 8.94 5.15
C ILE A 53 -14.66 8.62 3.81
N THR A 54 -15.44 8.42 2.75
CA THR A 54 -14.95 7.90 1.46
C THR A 54 -13.84 8.78 0.89
N MET A 55 -14.04 10.11 0.90
CA MET A 55 -13.09 11.06 0.31
C MET A 55 -11.85 11.24 1.18
N GLU A 56 -12.04 11.30 2.49
CA GLU A 56 -11.00 11.44 3.50
C GLU A 56 -10.07 10.23 3.49
N LEU A 57 -10.65 9.04 3.31
CA LEU A 57 -9.89 7.80 3.23
C LEU A 57 -9.08 7.72 1.93
N LYS A 58 -9.69 8.08 0.79
CA LYS A 58 -8.98 8.15 -0.50
C LYS A 58 -7.81 9.13 -0.41
N GLU A 59 -8.07 10.36 0.03
CA GLU A 59 -7.05 11.41 0.18
C GLU A 59 -5.90 10.93 1.09
N ALA A 60 -6.23 10.31 2.22
CA ALA A 60 -5.23 9.80 3.16
C ALA A 60 -4.39 8.64 2.60
N CYS A 61 -4.93 7.84 1.68
CA CYS A 61 -4.20 6.73 1.04
C CYS A 61 -3.40 7.21 -0.18
N GLU A 62 -3.90 8.18 -0.94
CA GLU A 62 -3.26 8.69 -2.16
C GLU A 62 -1.94 9.42 -1.88
N ILE A 63 -1.72 9.93 -0.66
CA ILE A 63 -0.42 10.54 -0.28
C ILE A 63 0.76 9.58 -0.46
N LEU A 64 0.51 8.27 -0.49
CA LEU A 64 1.54 7.25 -0.63
C LEU A 64 2.07 7.18 -2.06
N ILE A 65 1.29 7.60 -3.06
CA ILE A 65 1.62 7.39 -4.48
C ILE A 65 2.86 8.19 -4.91
N PRO A 66 2.92 9.52 -4.70
CA PRO A 66 4.09 10.30 -5.14
C PRO A 66 5.44 9.78 -4.58
N PRO A 67 5.59 9.53 -3.26
CA PRO A 67 6.88 9.07 -2.74
C PRO A 67 7.24 7.65 -3.21
N ILE A 68 6.26 6.78 -3.49
CA ILE A 68 6.53 5.46 -4.08
C ILE A 68 7.06 5.62 -5.51
N VAL A 69 6.40 6.43 -6.35
CA VAL A 69 6.82 6.67 -7.74
C VAL A 69 8.19 7.32 -7.79
N ASP A 70 8.46 8.30 -6.92
CA ASP A 70 9.77 8.94 -6.82
C ASP A 70 10.86 7.96 -6.40
N SER A 71 10.54 7.04 -5.49
CA SER A 71 11.49 6.01 -5.06
C SER A 71 11.78 5.00 -6.17
N ILE A 72 10.76 4.57 -6.92
CA ILE A 72 10.92 3.72 -8.11
C ILE A 72 11.79 4.44 -9.14
N LYS A 73 11.53 5.71 -9.42
CA LYS A 73 12.32 6.53 -10.35
C LYS A 73 13.79 6.56 -9.94
N LYS A 74 14.07 6.85 -8.67
CA LYS A 74 15.44 6.88 -8.13
C LYS A 74 16.15 5.54 -8.30
N LEU A 75 15.48 4.45 -7.93
CA LEU A 75 16.04 3.11 -8.04
C LEU A 75 16.28 2.73 -9.50
N VAL A 76 15.32 2.94 -10.40
CA VAL A 76 15.50 2.67 -11.83
C VAL A 76 16.67 3.49 -12.40
N SER A 77 16.77 4.77 -12.03
CA SER A 77 17.84 5.65 -12.53
C SER A 77 19.25 5.26 -12.06
N SER A 78 19.40 4.45 -11.02
CA SER A 78 20.71 4.00 -10.54
C SER A 78 21.27 2.79 -11.30
N PHE A 79 20.50 2.18 -12.20
CA PHE A 79 20.94 1.05 -13.02
C PHE A 79 21.38 1.49 -14.43
N ASN A 80 22.14 0.63 -15.10
CA ASN A 80 22.55 0.83 -16.49
C ASN A 80 21.29 1.10 -17.37
N PRO A 81 21.30 2.19 -18.19
CA PRO A 81 20.21 2.57 -19.09
C PRO A 81 19.57 1.41 -19.87
N GLU A 82 20.36 0.44 -20.33
CA GLU A 82 19.90 -0.73 -21.10
C GLU A 82 18.90 -1.61 -20.33
N PHE A 83 18.93 -1.59 -18.99
CA PHE A 83 18.03 -2.40 -18.14
C PHE A 83 16.88 -1.59 -17.54
N GLN A 84 16.88 -0.27 -17.65
CA GLN A 84 15.92 0.58 -16.94
C GLN A 84 14.47 0.32 -17.37
N GLU A 85 14.24 0.08 -18.65
CA GLU A 85 12.92 -0.27 -19.16
C GLU A 85 12.42 -1.59 -18.57
N ARG A 86 13.28 -2.61 -18.57
CA ARG A 86 12.95 -3.90 -17.98
C ARG A 86 12.64 -3.76 -16.49
N LEU A 87 13.41 -2.98 -15.74
CA LEU A 87 13.16 -2.74 -14.31
C LEU A 87 11.80 -2.07 -14.06
N ARG A 88 11.42 -1.07 -14.87
CA ARG A 88 10.10 -0.41 -14.74
C ARG A 88 8.93 -1.36 -14.95
N HIS A 89 9.09 -2.40 -15.78
CA HIS A 89 8.07 -3.41 -16.03
C HIS A 89 8.11 -4.60 -15.05
N ASN A 90 9.00 -4.57 -14.05
CA ASN A 90 9.15 -5.62 -13.05
C ASN A 90 9.04 -5.07 -11.62
N VAL A 91 8.06 -4.21 -11.37
CA VAL A 91 7.78 -3.70 -10.01
C VAL A 91 6.83 -4.66 -9.32
N LEU A 92 7.24 -5.17 -8.15
CA LEU A 92 6.45 -6.09 -7.34
C LEU A 92 5.94 -5.37 -6.08
N LEU A 93 4.63 -5.45 -5.85
CA LEU A 93 3.98 -4.92 -4.66
C LEU A 93 3.66 -6.08 -3.69
N SER A 94 4.18 -5.97 -2.47
CA SER A 94 4.04 -6.97 -1.41
C SER A 94 3.68 -6.29 -0.07
N GLY A 95 3.58 -7.08 1.00
CA GLY A 95 3.18 -6.64 2.33
C GLY A 95 1.77 -6.06 2.39
N GLY A 96 1.49 -5.25 3.40
CA GLY A 96 0.17 -4.63 3.59
C GLY A 96 -0.26 -3.70 2.45
N GLY A 97 0.69 -3.16 1.67
CA GLY A 97 0.38 -2.37 0.47
C GLY A 97 -0.29 -3.21 -0.62
N GLY A 98 0.09 -4.49 -0.75
CA GLY A 98 -0.53 -5.42 -1.69
C GLY A 98 -2.02 -5.70 -1.42
N LEU A 99 -2.52 -5.39 -0.22
CA LEU A 99 -3.92 -5.54 0.16
C LEU A 99 -4.78 -4.29 -0.17
N MET A 100 -4.16 -3.16 -0.50
CA MET A 100 -4.87 -1.91 -0.73
C MET A 100 -5.50 -1.87 -2.13
N ARG A 101 -6.83 -1.67 -2.19
CA ARG A 101 -7.58 -1.76 -3.44
C ARG A 101 -7.16 -0.68 -4.45
N GLY A 102 -6.63 -1.12 -5.59
CA GLY A 102 -6.24 -0.26 -6.70
C GLY A 102 -4.86 0.37 -6.58
N LEU A 103 -4.06 0.02 -5.56
CA LEU A 103 -2.75 0.63 -5.34
C LEU A 103 -1.78 0.38 -6.51
N ASN A 104 -1.72 -0.84 -7.03
CA ASN A 104 -0.89 -1.18 -8.19
C ASN A 104 -1.22 -0.31 -9.41
N LYS A 105 -2.50 -0.17 -9.76
CA LYS A 105 -2.96 0.63 -10.91
C LYS A 105 -2.68 2.12 -10.71
N ARG A 106 -2.88 2.64 -9.50
CA ARG A 106 -2.57 4.04 -9.19
C ARG A 106 -1.07 4.34 -9.26
N ILE A 107 -0.22 3.39 -8.85
CA ILE A 107 1.24 3.51 -9.04
C ILE A 107 1.59 3.46 -10.54
N GLU A 108 1.03 2.52 -11.32
CA GLU A 108 1.25 2.46 -12.78
C GLU A 108 0.88 3.78 -13.47
N GLU A 109 -0.23 4.41 -13.07
CA GLU A 109 -0.62 5.73 -13.56
C GLU A 109 0.41 6.81 -13.22
N GLY A 110 0.89 6.85 -11.97
CA GLY A 110 1.94 7.78 -11.57
C GLY A 110 3.25 7.54 -12.32
N MET A 111 3.57 6.28 -12.62
CA MET A 111 4.76 5.90 -13.39
C MET A 111 4.70 6.35 -14.86
N LYS A 112 3.53 6.75 -15.41
CA LYS A 112 3.45 7.32 -16.77
C LYS A 112 4.37 8.54 -16.94
N ALA A 113 4.59 9.32 -15.88
CA ALA A 113 5.51 10.45 -15.88
C ALA A 113 7.00 10.08 -16.06
N ILE A 114 7.35 8.80 -15.86
CA ILE A 114 8.73 8.28 -15.97
C ILE A 114 8.86 7.19 -17.05
N GLY A 115 7.95 7.17 -18.03
CA GLY A 115 7.96 6.22 -19.14
C GLY A 115 7.12 4.96 -18.91
N GLY A 116 6.22 4.98 -17.93
CA GLY A 116 5.31 3.88 -17.62
C GLY A 116 5.99 2.72 -16.88
N GLY A 117 5.28 1.62 -16.76
CA GLY A 117 5.74 0.39 -16.13
C GLY A 117 4.59 -0.52 -15.73
N THR A 118 4.93 -1.64 -15.11
CA THR A 118 3.97 -2.66 -14.68
C THR A 118 4.20 -2.97 -13.21
N VAL A 119 3.13 -2.91 -12.44
CA VAL A 119 3.13 -3.15 -11.00
C VAL A 119 2.26 -4.38 -10.72
N THR A 120 2.91 -5.46 -10.34
CA THR A 120 2.25 -6.74 -10.05
C THR A 120 2.14 -6.91 -8.55
N ILE A 121 0.93 -7.20 -8.05
CA ILE A 121 0.73 -7.61 -6.66
C ILE A 121 1.18 -9.07 -6.57
N VAL A 122 2.09 -9.37 -5.66
CA VAL A 122 2.56 -10.73 -5.46
C VAL A 122 1.45 -11.60 -4.86
N GLU A 123 1.49 -12.91 -5.13
CA GLU A 123 0.63 -13.87 -4.46
C GLU A 123 0.90 -13.87 -2.95
N GLU A 124 -0.17 -13.96 -2.16
CA GLU A 124 -0.12 -13.92 -0.69
C GLU A 124 0.84 -12.84 -0.16
N PRO A 125 0.58 -11.55 -0.41
CA PRO A 125 1.55 -10.47 -0.17
C PRO A 125 1.98 -10.33 1.30
N LEU A 126 1.20 -10.86 2.24
CA LEU A 126 1.58 -10.93 3.66
C LEU A 126 2.64 -12.01 3.96
N TYR A 127 2.67 -13.09 3.18
CA TYR A 127 3.50 -14.26 3.42
C TYR A 127 4.58 -14.48 2.35
N ALA A 128 4.56 -13.70 1.26
CA ALA A 128 5.48 -13.84 0.12
C ALA A 128 6.97 -13.92 0.53
N GLY A 129 7.38 -13.17 1.56
CA GLY A 129 8.75 -13.24 2.07
C GLY A 129 9.09 -14.59 2.72
N ALA A 130 8.18 -15.14 3.52
CA ALA A 130 8.37 -16.45 4.16
C ALA A 130 8.31 -17.59 3.13
N ASN A 131 7.37 -17.50 2.17
CA ASN A 131 7.26 -18.45 1.07
C ASN A 131 8.54 -18.46 0.22
N GLY A 132 9.06 -17.28 -0.12
CA GLY A 132 10.34 -17.16 -0.84
C GLY A 132 11.53 -17.71 -0.06
N ALA A 133 11.59 -17.45 1.25
CA ALA A 133 12.65 -17.99 2.11
C ALA A 133 12.61 -19.52 2.21
N LEU A 134 11.41 -20.10 2.33
CA LEU A 134 11.23 -21.55 2.31
C LEU A 134 11.66 -22.15 0.97
N GLN A 135 11.27 -21.53 -0.15
CA GLN A 135 11.68 -21.99 -1.47
C GLN A 135 13.20 -21.97 -1.64
N LEU A 136 13.86 -20.88 -1.21
CA LEU A 136 15.32 -20.79 -1.21
C LEU A 136 15.96 -21.90 -0.36
N ALA A 137 15.37 -22.24 0.78
CA ALA A 137 15.87 -23.32 1.63
C ALA A 137 15.73 -24.70 0.97
N LEU A 138 14.62 -24.95 0.27
CA LEU A 138 14.39 -26.20 -0.45
C LEU A 138 15.33 -26.35 -1.65
N ASP A 139 15.63 -25.26 -2.35
CA ASP A 139 16.52 -25.26 -3.52
C ASP A 139 18.00 -25.29 -3.15
N MET A 140 18.37 -24.97 -1.91
CA MET A 140 19.77 -24.88 -1.47
C MET A 140 20.41 -26.26 -1.35
N PRO A 141 21.50 -26.54 -2.11
CA PRO A 141 22.22 -27.80 -1.99
C PRO A 141 22.76 -28.04 -0.58
N GLY A 142 22.73 -29.31 -0.14
CA GLY A 142 23.15 -29.75 1.19
C GLY A 142 24.54 -29.26 1.63
N GLU A 143 25.46 -29.12 0.67
CA GLU A 143 26.85 -28.69 0.90
C GLU A 143 26.99 -27.22 1.35
N TYR A 144 26.01 -26.37 1.02
CA TYR A 144 26.02 -24.96 1.42
C TYR A 144 25.39 -24.71 2.79
N TRP A 145 24.75 -25.73 3.37
CA TRP A 145 24.19 -25.62 4.71
C TRP A 145 25.26 -25.71 5.79
N GLN A 146 25.26 -24.75 6.71
CA GLN A 146 26.07 -24.84 7.91
C GLN A 146 25.59 -26.05 8.74
N GLN A 147 26.49 -27.00 8.97
CA GLN A 147 26.23 -28.15 9.83
C GLN A 147 26.10 -27.68 11.28
N LEU A 148 24.99 -28.03 11.94
CA LEU A 148 24.82 -27.81 13.37
C LEU A 148 25.84 -28.68 14.13
N ARG A 149 26.58 -28.06 15.05
CA ARG A 149 27.53 -28.75 15.95
C ARG A 149 26.84 -29.13 17.25
#